data_AF-A0A947WG37-F1
#
_entry.id   AF-A0A947WG37-F1
#
_cell.length_a   1.000
_cell.length_b   1.000
_cell.length_c   1.000
_cell.angle_alpha   90.00
_cell.angle_beta   90.00
_cell.angle_gamma   90.00
#
_symmetry.space_group_name_H-M   'P 1'
#
loop_
_entity.id
_entity.type
_entity.pdbx_description
1 polymer ?
#
loop_
_entity_poly.entity_id
_entity_poly.type
_entity_poly.pdbx_seq_one_letter_code
_entity_poly.pdbx_strand_id
1 'polypeptide(L)'
;MNRSLVLLPTLLAAAAASALASAIPDAPSWPLPLETRYLTSNFMEHRSGRFHAGLDLKTEGRTGFPVLAAEDGWIARIRVSPAGYGRTLYLRGA
;
A
#
# COMPACT_ATOMS: atom_id res chain seq x y z
N MET A 1 44.35 -17.27 -36.13
CA MET A 1 43.75 -15.93 -36.20
C MET A 1 42.39 -15.92 -35.49
N ASN A 2 42.46 -15.59 -34.20
CA ASN A 2 41.53 -14.83 -33.35
C ASN A 2 40.02 -15.11 -33.45
N ARG A 3 39.53 -16.04 -32.61
CA ARG A 3 38.10 -16.30 -32.35
C ARG A 3 37.54 -15.48 -31.18
N SER A 4 38.20 -14.38 -30.78
CA SER A 4 37.97 -13.73 -29.48
C SER A 4 37.14 -12.44 -29.52
N LEU A 5 36.43 -12.13 -30.61
CA LEU A 5 35.84 -10.80 -30.80
C LEU A 5 34.33 -10.79 -31.10
N VAL A 6 33.53 -11.57 -30.37
CA VAL A 6 32.04 -11.45 -30.41
C VAL A 6 31.41 -11.50 -29.00
N LEU A 7 32.19 -11.66 -27.93
CA LEU A 7 31.65 -11.84 -26.58
C LEU A 7 31.42 -10.54 -25.79
N LEU A 8 31.84 -9.38 -26.30
CA LEU A 8 31.83 -8.11 -25.54
C LEU A 8 30.57 -7.23 -25.67
N PRO A 9 29.74 -7.26 -26.74
CA PRO A 9 28.49 -6.49 -26.74
C PRO A 9 27.33 -7.21 -26.02
N THR A 10 27.40 -8.53 -25.84
CA THR A 10 26.35 -9.31 -25.14
C THR A 10 26.44 -9.20 -23.62
N LEU A 11 27.63 -9.01 -23.06
CA LEU A 11 27.82 -8.84 -21.61
C LEU A 11 27.34 -7.48 -21.08
N LEU A 12 27.33 -6.43 -21.92
CA LEU A 12 26.82 -5.10 -21.52
C LEU A 12 25.28 -5.04 -21.54
N ALA A 13 24.62 -5.78 -22.43
CA ALA A 13 23.16 -5.88 -22.47
C ALA A 13 22.59 -6.68 -21.27
N ALA A 14 23.32 -7.68 -20.77
CA ALA A 14 22.90 -8.47 -19.61
C ALA A 14 22.94 -7.67 -18.30
N ALA A 15 23.88 -6.72 -18.16
CA ALA A 15 23.98 -5.87 -16.96
C ALA A 15 22.90 -4.77 -16.89
N ALA A 16 22.34 -4.34 -18.03
CA ALA A 16 21.22 -3.41 -18.05
C ALA A 16 19.88 -4.09 -17.72
N ALA A 17 19.75 -5.39 -18.02
CA ALA A 17 18.54 -6.18 -17.75
C ALA A 17 18.34 -6.49 -16.25
N SER A 18 19.41 -6.61 -15.47
CA SER A 18 19.33 -6.85 -14.02
C SER A 18 19.00 -5.59 -13.20
N ALA A 19 19.11 -4.39 -13.79
CA ALA A 19 18.77 -3.13 -13.12
C ALA A 19 17.29 -2.72 -13.25
N LEU A 20 16.48 -3.47 -14.01
CA LEU A 20 15.05 -3.20 -14.20
C LEU A 20 14.14 -4.00 -13.24
N ALA A 21 14.67 -4.97 -12.51
CA ALA A 21 13.89 -5.91 -11.71
C ALA A 21 14.12 -5.75 -10.21
N SER A 22 13.80 -4.57 -9.66
CA SER A 22 13.33 -4.46 -8.26
C SER A 22 12.63 -3.12 -7.99
N ALA A 23 11.78 -2.65 -8.90
CA ALA A 23 10.58 -1.98 -8.39
C ALA A 23 9.77 -3.12 -7.76
N ILE A 24 9.50 -3.10 -6.45
CA ILE A 24 8.50 -4.01 -5.88
C ILE A 24 7.18 -3.57 -6.54
N PRO A 25 6.66 -4.28 -7.57
CA PRO A 25 5.62 -3.72 -8.43
C PRO A 25 4.28 -3.57 -7.71
N ASP A 26 4.17 -4.10 -6.48
CA ASP A 26 2.90 -4.29 -5.77
C ASP A 26 2.92 -3.79 -4.32
N ALA A 27 3.84 -2.87 -3.96
CA ALA A 27 3.79 -2.28 -2.62
C ALA A 27 2.49 -1.45 -2.47
N PRO A 28 1.65 -1.71 -1.46
CA PRO A 28 0.37 -1.04 -1.34
C PRO A 28 0.58 0.48 -1.21
N SER A 29 -0.17 1.24 -2.01
CA SER A 29 -0.14 2.70 -1.94
C SER A 29 -0.67 3.18 -0.59
N TRP A 30 -0.10 4.25 -0.04
CA TRP A 30 -0.68 4.91 1.11
C TRP A 30 -2.11 5.35 0.78
N PRO A 31 -3.13 5.01 1.59
CA PRO A 31 -4.53 5.14 1.17
C PRO A 31 -5.06 6.57 1.25
N LEU A 32 -4.28 7.51 1.79
CA LEU A 32 -4.59 8.94 1.81
C LEU A 32 -3.69 9.67 0.81
N PRO A 33 -4.21 10.63 0.02
CA PRO A 33 -3.40 11.46 -0.89
C PRO A 33 -2.69 12.58 -0.10
N LEU A 34 -1.93 12.20 0.91
CA LEU A 34 -1.13 13.08 1.75
C LEU A 34 0.33 12.67 1.63
N GLU A 35 1.22 13.67 1.53
CA GLU A 35 2.67 13.45 1.63
C GLU A 35 3.05 12.90 3.00
N THR A 36 2.31 13.30 4.04
CA THR A 36 2.49 12.78 5.39
C THR A 36 1.91 11.38 5.54
N ARG A 37 2.74 10.47 6.07
CA ARG A 37 2.41 9.05 6.28
C ARG A 37 2.52 8.69 7.76
N TYR A 38 1.72 9.38 8.58
CA TYR A 38 1.73 9.18 10.03
C TYR A 38 0.58 8.27 10.47
N LEU A 39 0.92 7.30 11.31
CA LEU A 39 -0.04 6.54 12.10
C LEU A 39 -0.23 7.21 13.46
N THR A 40 -1.48 7.30 13.91
CA THR A 40 -1.80 7.67 15.29
C THR A 40 -1.96 6.47 16.20
N SER A 41 -2.18 5.28 15.64
CA SER A 41 -2.31 4.01 16.37
C SER A 41 -2.02 2.83 15.43
N ASN A 42 -1.67 1.68 16.01
CA ASN A 42 -1.27 0.45 15.30
C ASN A 42 -2.22 -0.73 15.59
N PHE A 43 -2.14 -1.77 14.76
CA PHE A 43 -2.84 -3.03 14.97
C PHE A 43 -2.34 -3.70 16.26
N MET A 44 -3.27 -4.30 17.00
CA MET A 44 -3.03 -4.91 18.31
C MET A 44 -2.47 -3.96 19.37
N GLU A 45 -2.61 -2.65 19.19
CA GLU A 45 -2.35 -1.70 20.26
C GLU A 45 -3.28 -2.01 21.44
N HIS A 46 -2.69 -2.22 22.61
CA HIS A 46 -3.43 -2.48 23.84
C HIS A 46 -4.21 -1.23 24.27
N ARG A 47 -5.51 -1.40 24.50
CA ARG A 47 -6.37 -0.40 25.15
C ARG A 47 -7.07 -1.07 26.33
N SER A 48 -7.38 -0.33 27.38
CA SER A 48 -7.97 -0.91 28.59
C SER A 48 -9.20 -1.77 28.26
N GLY A 49 -9.03 -3.10 28.36
CA GLY A 49 -10.09 -4.09 28.09
C GLY A 49 -10.24 -4.57 26.64
N ARG A 50 -9.38 -4.17 25.68
CA ARG A 50 -9.42 -4.66 24.29
C ARG A 50 -8.15 -4.37 23.48
N PHE A 51 -7.97 -5.05 22.37
CA PHE A 51 -6.96 -4.70 21.37
C PHE A 51 -7.55 -3.89 20.23
N HIS A 52 -6.76 -2.98 19.67
CA HIS A 52 -7.14 -2.22 18.49
C HIS A 52 -7.04 -3.11 17.23
N ALA A 53 -8.17 -3.32 16.56
CA ALA A 53 -8.26 -4.21 15.40
C ALA A 53 -7.94 -3.53 14.04
N GLY A 54 -7.19 -2.43 14.04
CA GLY A 54 -6.94 -1.65 12.82
C GLY A 54 -5.74 -0.71 12.91
N LEU A 55 -5.58 0.11 11.87
CA LEU A 55 -4.56 1.17 11.77
C LEU A 55 -5.29 2.51 11.70
N ASP A 56 -4.84 3.48 12.51
CA ASP A 56 -5.40 4.83 12.47
C ASP A 56 -4.43 5.76 11.72
N LEU A 57 -4.88 6.33 10.59
CA LEU A 57 -4.08 7.22 9.76
C LEU A 57 -4.40 8.69 10.07
N LYS A 58 -3.36 9.51 10.21
CA LYS A 58 -3.52 10.93 10.53
C LYS A 58 -3.88 11.75 9.29
N THR A 59 -4.87 12.63 9.43
CA THR A 59 -5.37 13.51 8.36
C THR A 59 -5.01 14.99 8.58
N GLU A 60 -3.95 15.26 9.35
CA GLU A 60 -3.49 16.63 9.69
C GLU A 60 -4.60 17.54 10.28
N GLY A 61 -5.58 16.95 10.96
CA GLY A 61 -6.71 17.68 11.55
C GLY A 61 -7.79 18.11 10.55
N ARG A 62 -7.73 17.65 9.30
CA ARG A 62 -8.71 17.94 8.25
C ARG A 62 -9.55 16.70 7.90
N THR A 63 -10.71 16.92 7.30
CA THR A 63 -11.61 15.85 6.82
C THR A 63 -11.91 16.01 5.33
N GLY A 64 -12.57 15.01 4.72
CA GLY A 64 -13.00 15.07 3.31
C GLY A 64 -11.96 14.60 2.29
N PHE A 65 -10.87 13.98 2.73
CA PHE A 65 -9.92 13.34 1.81
C PHE A 65 -10.56 12.13 1.11
N PRO A 66 -10.31 11.93 -0.20
CA PRO A 66 -10.61 10.66 -0.82
C PRO A 66 -9.71 9.58 -0.19
N VAL A 67 -10.26 8.37 -0.06
CA VAL A 67 -9.54 7.21 0.46
C VAL A 67 -9.40 6.22 -0.69
N LEU A 68 -8.16 5.84 -1.00
CA LEU A 68 -7.88 4.83 -2.01
C LEU A 68 -8.28 3.45 -1.48
N ALA A 69 -8.85 2.61 -2.35
CA ALA A 69 -9.12 1.23 -2.02
C ALA A 69 -7.79 0.48 -1.77
N ALA A 70 -7.80 -0.44 -0.80
CA ALA A 70 -6.62 -1.22 -0.46
C ALA A 70 -6.25 -2.27 -1.52
N GLU A 71 -7.23 -2.67 -2.34
CA GLU A 71 -7.12 -3.66 -3.41
C GLU A 71 -8.26 -3.46 -4.42
N ASP A 72 -8.18 -4.14 -5.57
CA ASP A 72 -9.30 -4.25 -6.51
C ASP A 72 -10.40 -5.15 -5.93
N GLY A 73 -11.66 -4.84 -6.21
CA GLY A 73 -12.77 -5.62 -5.66
C GLY A 73 -14.12 -4.92 -5.77
N TRP A 74 -15.04 -5.30 -4.90
CA TRP A 74 -16.37 -4.71 -4.82
C TRP A 74 -16.80 -4.39 -3.39
N ILE A 75 -17.75 -3.45 -3.29
CA ILE A 75 -18.33 -3.07 -2.01
C ILE A 75 -19.21 -4.22 -1.51
N ALA A 76 -18.75 -4.90 -0.47
CA ALA A 76 -19.50 -5.99 0.17
C ALA A 76 -20.58 -5.47 1.13
N ARG A 77 -20.37 -4.29 1.75
CA ARG A 77 -21.32 -3.67 2.69
C ARG A 77 -21.02 -2.18 2.88
N ILE A 78 -22.07 -1.39 3.10
CA ILE A 78 -22.00 0.01 3.57
C ILE A 78 -22.77 0.09 4.90
N ARG A 79 -22.19 0.75 5.91
CA ARG A 79 -22.81 0.94 7.23
C ARG A 79 -22.64 2.38 7.72
N VAL A 80 -23.69 2.91 8.33
CA VAL A 80 -23.66 4.18 9.06
C VAL A 80 -24.28 3.96 10.44
N SER A 81 -23.55 4.29 11.50
CA SER A 81 -23.98 4.05 12.88
C SER A 81 -23.33 5.03 13.84
N PRO A 82 -24.04 5.49 14.90
CA PRO A 82 -23.43 6.30 15.96
C PRO A 82 -22.48 5.50 16.86
N ALA A 83 -22.57 4.16 16.83
CA ALA A 83 -21.69 3.26 17.57
C ALA A 83 -20.76 2.44 16.66
N GLY A 84 -19.59 2.07 17.19
CA GLY A 84 -18.56 1.31 16.47
C GLY A 84 -17.75 2.21 15.53
N TYR A 85 -17.50 1.75 14.30
CA TYR A 85 -16.65 2.42 13.31
C TYR A 85 -17.29 3.62 12.58
N GLY A 86 -18.49 4.07 12.97
CA GLY A 86 -19.12 5.23 12.35
C GLY A 86 -19.63 4.95 10.92
N ARG A 87 -19.12 5.73 9.95
CA ARG A 87 -19.33 5.52 8.51
C ARG A 87 -18.30 4.53 7.99
N THR A 88 -18.74 3.36 7.56
CA THR A 88 -17.83 2.25 7.22
C THR A 88 -18.22 1.63 5.89
N LEU A 89 -17.21 1.30 5.10
CA LEU A 89 -17.33 0.59 3.84
C LEU A 89 -16.46 -0.67 3.93
N TYR A 90 -17.04 -1.80 3.54
CA TYR A 90 -16.36 -3.09 3.53
C TYR A 90 -16.10 -3.47 2.08
N LEU A 91 -14.82 -3.66 1.75
CA LEU A 91 -14.37 -4.12 0.45
C LEU A 91 -14.18 -5.64 0.50
N ARG A 92 -14.52 -6.33 -0.59
CA ARG A 92 -14.12 -7.71 -0.84
C ARG A 92 -13.26 -7.73 -2.09
N GLY A 93 -12.02 -8.22 -1.94
CA GLY A 93 -11.08 -8.38 -3.05
C GLY A 93 -11.63 -9.26 -4.18
N ALA A 94 -11.20 -8.96 -5.41
CA ALA A 94 -11.55 -9.68 -6.63
C ALA A 94 -10.79 -11.00 -6.80
#